data_AF-A0A1M7ZNC9-F1
#
_entry.id   AF-A0A1M7ZNC9-F1
#
_cell.length_a   1.000
_cell.length_b   1.000
_cell.length_c   1.000
_cell.angle_alpha   90.00
_cell.angle_beta   90.00
_cell.angle_gamma   90.00
#
_symmetry.space_group_name_H-M   'P 1'
#
loop_
_entity.id
_entity.type
_entity.pdbx_description
1 polymer ?
#
loop_
_entity_poly.entity_id
_entity_poly.type
_entity_poly.pdbx_seq_one_letter_code
_entity_poly.pdbx_strand_id
1 'polypeptide(L)'
;MERHIATTPFGRRSLTLAHVAAQMAARERAPDLAVNKWKVFDTVRVARHRIGVSDRALSVLNALLSFFPEAELSGDALVVFPSNRELILRANGMAPATLRRHLAQLVDCGLVIRRDSPNGKRYARKAAGGAIAEAFGFDLAPLVVRAGEFAGWAAEVRAHEQAVRRQRERV
;
A
#
# COMPACT_ATOMS: atom_id res chain seq x y z
N MET A 1 -17.70 32.05 -14.46
CA MET A 1 -17.92 31.35 -13.17
C MET A 1 -17.60 29.88 -13.41
N GLU A 2 -16.32 29.51 -13.32
CA GLU A 2 -15.86 28.13 -13.54
C GLU A 2 -16.33 27.24 -12.39
N ARG A 3 -17.12 26.21 -12.72
CA ARG A 3 -17.54 25.19 -11.76
C ARG A 3 -16.37 24.22 -11.56
N HIS A 4 -15.63 24.42 -10.48
CA HIS A 4 -14.64 23.43 -10.03
C HIS A 4 -15.35 22.15 -9.60
N ILE A 5 -15.36 21.15 -10.49
CA ILE A 5 -15.81 19.80 -10.16
C ILE A 5 -14.69 19.15 -9.34
N ALA A 6 -14.77 19.28 -8.02
CA ALA A 6 -13.90 18.55 -7.09
C ALA A 6 -14.19 17.04 -7.24
N THR A 7 -13.40 16.37 -8.08
CA THR A 7 -13.43 14.91 -8.16
C THR A 7 -12.67 14.41 -6.94
N THR A 8 -13.32 13.64 -6.06
CA THR A 8 -12.65 13.07 -4.88
C THR A 8 -11.37 12.32 -5.29
N PRO A 9 -10.38 12.13 -4.39
CA PRO A 9 -9.16 11.35 -4.67
C PRO A 9 -9.43 9.89 -5.09
N PHE A 10 -10.70 9.48 -5.12
CA PHE A 10 -11.16 8.14 -5.44
C PHE A 10 -12.00 8.09 -6.74
N GLY A 11 -12.09 9.20 -7.48
CA GLY A 11 -12.95 9.29 -8.66
C GLY A 11 -14.44 9.22 -8.28
N ARG A 12 -15.17 8.25 -8.84
CA ARG A 12 -16.57 7.95 -8.49
C ARG A 12 -16.74 7.03 -7.26
N ARG A 13 -15.65 6.64 -6.59
CA ARG A 13 -15.73 5.73 -5.44
C ARG A 13 -15.89 6.51 -4.14
N SER A 14 -16.71 5.97 -3.24
CA SER A 14 -16.97 6.53 -1.92
C SER A 14 -15.73 6.41 -1.02
N LEU A 15 -15.41 7.47 -0.27
CA LEU A 15 -14.44 7.42 0.83
C LEU A 15 -14.96 6.45 1.91
N THR A 16 -14.14 5.50 2.33
CA THR A 16 -14.51 4.53 3.39
C THR A 16 -13.83 4.85 4.72
N LEU A 17 -14.37 4.35 5.83
CA LEU A 17 -13.77 4.50 7.16
C LEU A 17 -12.35 3.91 7.21
N ALA A 18 -12.11 2.81 6.52
CA ALA A 18 -10.78 2.21 6.40
C ALA A 18 -9.76 3.16 5.75
N HIS A 19 -10.20 3.96 4.76
CA HIS A 19 -9.35 4.98 4.13
C HIS A 19 -9.00 6.10 5.12
N VAL A 20 -9.98 6.57 5.90
CA VAL A 20 -9.76 7.61 6.92
C VAL A 20 -8.83 7.11 8.02
N ALA A 21 -9.07 5.91 8.55
CA ALA A 21 -8.24 5.30 9.59
C ALA A 21 -6.79 5.12 9.12
N ALA A 22 -6.58 4.63 7.89
CA ALA A 22 -5.23 4.50 7.33
C ALA A 22 -4.53 5.87 7.23
N GLN A 23 -5.24 6.90 6.79
CA GLN A 23 -4.68 8.25 6.64
C GLN A 23 -4.36 8.92 7.98
N MET A 24 -5.19 8.74 9.00
CA MET A 24 -4.91 9.23 10.36
C MET A 24 -3.71 8.52 10.97
N ALA A 25 -3.71 7.18 10.94
CA ALA A 25 -2.62 6.37 11.46
C ALA A 25 -1.27 6.70 10.79
N ALA A 26 -1.26 6.94 9.48
CA ALA A 26 -0.07 7.36 8.75
C ALA A 26 0.47 8.75 9.18
N ARG A 27 -0.41 9.68 9.56
CA ARG A 27 -0.04 11.03 10.02
C ARG A 27 0.52 11.03 11.44
N GLU A 28 0.05 10.14 12.29
CA GLU A 28 0.44 10.02 13.70
C GLU A 28 1.68 9.11 13.90
N ARG A 29 2.26 8.59 12.81
CA ARG A 29 3.43 7.72 12.86
C ARG A 29 4.62 8.43 13.50
N ALA A 30 5.23 7.79 14.50
CA ALA A 30 6.49 8.24 15.07
C ALA A 30 7.61 8.20 13.99
N PRO A 31 8.39 9.29 13.79
CA PRO A 31 9.38 9.38 12.72
C PRO A 31 10.46 8.28 12.75
N ASP A 32 10.81 7.85 13.95
CA ASP A 32 11.79 6.83 14.31
C ASP A 32 11.31 5.39 14.08
N LEU A 33 10.01 5.17 13.86
CA LEU A 33 9.49 3.85 13.55
C LEU A 33 9.98 3.39 12.17
N ALA A 34 10.83 2.37 12.18
CA ALA A 34 11.45 1.77 11.01
C ALA A 34 11.07 0.29 10.89
N VAL A 35 10.67 -0.15 9.69
CA VAL A 35 10.44 -1.57 9.41
C VAL A 35 11.07 -1.99 8.10
N ASN A 36 11.66 -3.19 8.06
CA ASN A 36 12.18 -3.74 6.81
C ASN A 36 11.02 -4.06 5.85
N LYS A 37 11.07 -3.50 4.64
CA LYS A 37 9.98 -3.58 3.64
C LYS A 37 9.67 -5.02 3.20
N TRP A 38 10.68 -5.88 3.13
CA TRP A 38 10.49 -7.27 2.71
C TRP A 38 9.96 -8.13 3.85
N LYS A 39 10.39 -7.88 5.09
CA LYS A 39 9.84 -8.54 6.27
C LYS A 39 8.36 -8.24 6.46
N VAL A 40 7.94 -6.98 6.32
CA VAL A 40 6.52 -6.62 6.41
C VAL A 40 5.73 -7.21 5.25
N PHE A 41 6.28 -7.21 4.03
CA PHE A 41 5.64 -7.83 2.87
C PHE A 41 5.40 -9.33 3.06
N ASP A 42 6.38 -10.09 3.54
CA ASP A 42 6.21 -11.52 3.81
C ASP A 42 5.18 -11.77 4.92
N THR A 43 5.15 -10.90 5.92
CA THR A 43 4.13 -10.95 6.99
C THR A 43 2.72 -10.74 6.41
N VAL A 44 2.54 -9.72 5.57
CA VAL A 44 1.28 -9.45 4.87
C VAL A 44 0.91 -10.62 3.94
N ARG A 45 1.87 -11.23 3.24
CA ARG A 45 1.65 -12.39 2.38
C ARG A 45 1.12 -13.61 3.17
N VAL A 46 1.64 -13.85 4.36
CA VAL A 46 1.17 -14.92 5.24
C VAL A 46 -0.24 -14.62 5.74
N ALA A 47 -0.49 -13.37 6.18
CA ALA A 47 -1.80 -12.94 6.66
C ALA A 47 -2.83 -12.63 5.55
N ARG A 48 -2.51 -12.86 4.26
CA ARG A 48 -3.27 -12.33 3.11
C ARG A 48 -4.77 -12.62 3.12
N HIS A 49 -5.15 -13.84 3.53
CA HIS A 49 -6.55 -14.25 3.59
C HIS A 49 -7.33 -13.49 4.67
N ARG A 50 -6.70 -13.22 5.81
CA ARG A 50 -7.29 -12.43 6.89
C ARG A 50 -7.39 -10.94 6.51
N ILE A 51 -6.42 -10.44 5.76
CA ILE A 51 -6.39 -9.06 5.25
C ILE A 51 -7.41 -8.86 4.11
N GLY A 52 -7.83 -9.95 3.44
CA GLY A 52 -8.71 -9.88 2.26
C GLY A 52 -7.99 -9.45 0.98
N VAL A 53 -6.67 -9.61 0.91
CA VAL A 53 -5.84 -9.22 -0.24
C VAL A 53 -5.54 -10.42 -1.15
N SER A 54 -5.68 -10.23 -2.46
CA SER A 54 -5.40 -11.28 -3.45
C SER A 54 -3.92 -11.38 -3.78
N ASP A 55 -3.46 -12.55 -4.26
CA ASP A 55 -2.06 -12.74 -4.68
C ASP A 55 -1.64 -11.76 -5.79
N ARG A 56 -2.56 -11.42 -6.69
CA ARG A 56 -2.33 -10.42 -7.74
C ARG A 56 -2.19 -9.01 -7.17
N ALA A 57 -2.91 -8.68 -6.10
CA ALA A 57 -2.68 -7.42 -5.38
C ALA A 57 -1.36 -7.44 -4.60
N LEU A 58 -0.95 -8.58 -4.05
CA LEU A 58 0.40 -8.73 -3.46
C LEU A 58 1.51 -8.54 -4.50
N SER A 59 1.34 -8.99 -5.75
CA SER A 59 2.29 -8.68 -6.83
C SER A 59 2.42 -7.17 -7.07
N VAL A 60 1.32 -6.43 -7.00
CA VAL A 60 1.34 -4.97 -7.13
C VAL A 60 2.00 -4.32 -5.92
N LEU A 61 1.72 -4.80 -4.70
CA LEU A 61 2.38 -4.31 -3.49
C LEU A 61 3.89 -4.54 -3.54
N ASN A 62 4.32 -5.73 -3.94
CA ASN A 62 5.74 -6.06 -4.16
C ASN A 62 6.39 -5.10 -5.16
N ALA A 63 5.70 -4.83 -6.26
CA ALA A 63 6.17 -3.89 -7.27
C ALA A 63 6.28 -2.47 -6.69
N LEU A 64 5.30 -1.98 -5.92
CA LEU A 64 5.37 -0.68 -5.25
C LEU A 64 6.57 -0.57 -4.30
N LEU A 65 6.80 -1.59 -3.47
CA LEU A 65 7.92 -1.62 -2.52
C LEU A 65 9.29 -1.58 -3.21
N SER A 66 9.39 -2.12 -4.43
CA SER A 66 10.64 -2.09 -5.20
C SER A 66 11.02 -0.69 -5.73
N PHE A 67 10.08 0.27 -5.74
CA PHE A 67 10.38 1.67 -6.08
C PHE A 67 10.90 2.47 -4.89
N PHE A 68 10.77 1.94 -3.68
CA PHE A 68 11.39 2.54 -2.50
C PHE A 68 12.85 2.07 -2.43
N PRO A 69 13.86 2.95 -2.46
CA PRO A 69 15.26 2.54 -2.59
C PRO A 69 15.78 1.81 -1.35
N GLU A 70 15.47 2.32 -0.17
CA GLU A 70 15.98 1.80 1.10
C GLU A 70 15.31 0.48 1.47
N ALA A 71 16.02 -0.37 2.21
CA ALA A 71 15.45 -1.63 2.72
C ALA A 71 14.48 -1.38 3.89
N GLU A 72 14.68 -0.30 4.63
CA GLU A 72 13.85 0.11 5.76
C GLU A 72 12.89 1.21 5.36
N LEU A 73 11.61 1.01 5.65
CA LEU A 73 10.59 2.04 5.56
C LEU A 73 10.67 2.88 6.85
N SER A 74 11.39 4.00 6.79
CA SER A 74 11.57 4.95 7.89
C SER A 74 11.55 6.39 7.37
N GLY A 75 11.43 7.36 8.30
CA GLY A 75 11.38 8.78 7.94
C GLY A 75 10.03 9.27 7.40
N ASP A 76 9.93 10.58 7.18
CA ASP A 76 8.64 11.28 7.04
C ASP A 76 7.94 11.10 5.68
N ALA A 77 8.67 10.63 4.66
CA ALA A 77 8.19 10.55 3.29
C ALA A 77 8.26 9.12 2.73
N LEU A 78 7.27 8.29 3.06
CA LEU A 78 7.14 6.91 2.55
C LEU A 78 6.33 6.83 1.25
N VAL A 79 6.45 7.83 0.38
CA VAL A 79 5.64 7.96 -0.85
C VAL A 79 6.43 7.56 -2.08
N VAL A 80 5.91 6.63 -2.87
CA VAL A 80 6.45 6.24 -4.18
C VAL A 80 5.55 6.71 -5.32
N PHE A 81 6.15 7.11 -6.44
CA PHE A 81 5.43 7.68 -7.59
C PHE A 81 5.78 6.99 -8.93
N PRO A 82 5.63 5.66 -9.03
CA PRO A 82 5.96 4.95 -10.26
C PRO A 82 5.00 5.31 -11.40
N SER A 83 5.51 5.33 -12.63
CA SER A 83 4.62 5.38 -13.80
C SER A 83 3.80 4.08 -13.90
N ASN A 84 2.58 4.14 -14.46
CA ASN A 84 1.79 2.93 -14.70
C ASN A 84 2.56 1.91 -15.54
N ARG A 85 3.37 2.38 -16.50
CA ARG A 85 4.16 1.52 -17.38
C ARG A 85 5.19 0.72 -16.58
N GLU A 86 5.98 1.39 -15.74
CA GLU A 86 7.00 0.72 -14.91
C GLU A 86 6.35 -0.18 -13.85
N LEU A 87 5.23 0.25 -13.28
CA LEU A 87 4.50 -0.56 -12.31
C LEU A 87 3.94 -1.84 -12.95
N ILE A 88 3.41 -1.76 -14.17
CA ILE A 88 2.98 -2.93 -14.95
C ILE A 88 4.16 -3.88 -15.20
N LEU A 89 5.31 -3.35 -15.62
CA LEU A 89 6.50 -4.15 -15.89
C LEU A 89 6.93 -4.95 -14.65
N ARG A 90 6.99 -4.30 -13.48
CA ARG A 90 7.36 -4.94 -12.22
C ARG A 90 6.25 -5.83 -11.61
N ALA A 91 4.99 -5.59 -11.98
CA ALA A 91 3.84 -6.39 -11.56
C ALA A 91 3.51 -7.51 -12.58
N ASN A 92 4.54 -8.12 -13.17
CA ASN A 92 4.46 -9.26 -14.11
C ASN A 92 3.61 -8.97 -15.36
N GLY A 93 3.70 -7.75 -15.92
CA GLY A 93 3.07 -7.41 -17.19
C GLY A 93 1.54 -7.36 -17.17
N MET A 94 0.92 -7.20 -15.99
CA MET A 94 -0.55 -7.21 -15.91
C MET A 94 -1.20 -6.09 -16.71
N ALA A 95 -2.38 -6.38 -17.28
CA ALA A 95 -3.13 -5.39 -18.04
C ALA A 95 -3.46 -4.13 -17.20
N PRO A 96 -3.50 -2.92 -17.81
CA PRO A 96 -3.74 -1.68 -17.08
C PRO A 96 -5.03 -1.65 -16.25
N ALA A 97 -6.12 -2.27 -16.74
CA ALA A 97 -7.38 -2.37 -15.99
C ALA A 97 -7.24 -3.24 -14.74
N THR A 98 -6.54 -4.37 -14.88
CA THR A 98 -6.19 -5.29 -13.77
C THR A 98 -5.33 -4.59 -12.73
N LEU A 99 -4.32 -3.81 -13.15
CA LEU A 99 -3.52 -3.00 -12.24
C LEU A 99 -4.37 -2.03 -11.43
N ARG A 100 -5.27 -1.26 -12.08
CA ARG A 100 -6.15 -0.32 -11.38
C ARG A 100 -7.06 -1.01 -10.36
N ARG A 101 -7.59 -2.19 -10.71
CA ARG A 101 -8.41 -2.99 -9.80
C ARG A 101 -7.62 -3.40 -8.55
N HIS A 102 -6.41 -3.90 -8.72
CA HIS A 102 -5.58 -4.37 -7.61
C HIS A 102 -4.99 -3.24 -6.78
N LEU A 103 -4.63 -2.11 -7.39
CA LEU A 103 -4.29 -0.90 -6.64
C LEU A 103 -5.44 -0.45 -5.74
N ALA A 104 -6.67 -0.48 -6.25
CA ALA A 104 -7.82 -0.15 -5.43
C ALA A 104 -8.03 -1.15 -4.29
N GLN A 105 -7.85 -2.46 -4.55
CA GLN A 105 -7.89 -3.46 -3.48
C GLN A 105 -6.86 -3.18 -2.38
N LEU A 106 -5.63 -2.79 -2.72
CA LEU A 106 -4.61 -2.45 -1.72
C LEU A 106 -5.03 -1.24 -0.86
N VAL A 107 -5.69 -0.26 -1.48
CA VAL A 107 -6.23 0.92 -0.77
C VAL A 107 -7.40 0.53 0.11
N ASP A 108 -8.32 -0.31 -0.39
CA ASP A 108 -9.50 -0.79 0.33
C ASP A 108 -9.11 -1.66 1.54
N CYS A 109 -8.03 -2.45 1.45
CA CYS A 109 -7.44 -3.19 2.57
C CYS A 109 -6.61 -2.30 3.53
N GLY A 110 -6.44 -1.01 3.22
CA GLY A 110 -5.62 -0.09 4.02
C GLY A 110 -4.13 -0.46 4.05
N LEU A 111 -3.63 -1.11 3.00
CA LEU A 111 -2.20 -1.46 2.86
C LEU A 111 -1.38 -0.31 2.26
N VAL A 112 -2.02 0.54 1.46
CA VAL A 112 -1.42 1.75 0.87
C VAL A 112 -2.45 2.86 0.87
N ILE A 113 -1.99 4.12 0.93
CA ILE A 113 -2.87 5.28 0.70
C ILE A 113 -2.55 5.85 -0.67
N ARG A 114 -3.60 6.13 -1.45
CA ARG A 114 -3.44 6.80 -2.74
C ARG A 114 -3.49 8.32 -2.54
N ARG A 115 -2.40 9.00 -2.86
CA ARG A 115 -2.30 10.46 -2.88
C ARG A 115 -2.49 10.96 -4.31
N ASP A 116 -3.75 11.18 -4.71
CA ASP A 116 -4.06 11.72 -6.04
C ASP A 116 -3.89 13.24 -6.10
N SER A 117 -3.46 13.74 -7.26
CA SER A 117 -3.41 15.18 -7.52
C SER A 117 -4.81 15.75 -7.79
N PRO A 118 -5.15 16.96 -7.29
CA PRO A 118 -6.46 17.59 -7.47
C PRO A 118 -6.93 17.72 -8.92
N ASN A 119 -6.03 17.62 -9.90
CA ASN A 119 -6.32 17.97 -11.29
C ASN A 119 -6.44 16.78 -12.26
N GLY A 120 -6.48 15.55 -11.77
CA GLY A 120 -6.70 14.36 -12.61
C GLY A 120 -5.61 14.07 -13.67
N LYS A 121 -4.53 14.86 -13.73
CA LYS A 121 -3.38 14.65 -14.62
C LYS A 121 -2.13 14.36 -13.78
N ARG A 122 -1.52 13.21 -14.05
CA ARG A 122 -0.31 12.72 -13.35
C ARG A 122 0.93 13.37 -13.95
N TYR A 123 1.26 14.57 -13.48
CA TYR A 123 2.54 15.20 -13.75
C TYR A 123 3.17 15.63 -12.42
N ALA A 124 4.43 15.26 -12.20
CA ALA A 124 5.25 15.91 -11.18
C ALA A 124 5.52 17.34 -11.65
N ARG A 125 4.88 18.34 -11.03
CA ARG A 125 5.37 19.72 -11.15
C ARG A 125 6.49 19.88 -10.13
N LYS A 126 7.72 20.08 -10.62
CA LYS A 126 8.79 20.68 -9.81
C LYS A 126 8.32 22.08 -9.41
N ALA A 127 8.32 22.39 -8.11
CA ALA A 127 8.13 23.76 -7.66
C ALA A 127 9.30 24.62 -8.15
N ALA A 128 9.06 25.92 -8.36
CA ALA A 128 10.04 26.87 -8.87
C ALA A 128 11.30 27.05 -7.99
N GLY A 129 11.38 26.37 -6.84
CA GLY A 129 12.53 26.38 -5.93
C GLY A 129 13.16 25.01 -5.67
N GLY A 130 12.86 23.97 -6.46
CA GLY A 130 13.52 22.66 -6.33
C GLY A 130 13.07 21.78 -5.15
N ALA A 131 12.21 22.27 -4.25
CA ALA A 131 11.60 21.46 -3.19
C ALA A 131 10.34 20.72 -3.69
N ILE A 132 10.18 19.46 -3.28
CA ILE A 132 9.01 18.63 -3.54
C ILE A 132 7.84 19.20 -2.72
N ALA A 133 6.99 20.01 -3.35
CA ALA A 133 5.91 20.70 -2.63
C ALA A 133 4.78 19.76 -2.21
N GLU A 134 4.45 18.73 -2.98
CA GLU A 134 3.41 17.72 -2.66
C GLU A 134 3.74 16.41 -3.40
N ALA A 135 3.82 15.29 -2.66
CA ALA A 135 4.09 13.97 -3.24
C ALA A 135 2.78 13.30 -3.69
N PHE A 136 2.54 13.29 -5.01
CA PHE A 136 1.42 12.57 -5.64
C PHE A 136 1.87 11.15 -6.02
N GLY A 137 1.25 10.12 -5.43
CA GLY A 137 1.72 8.74 -5.54
C GLY A 137 1.00 7.77 -4.60
N PHE A 138 1.73 6.75 -4.14
CA PHE A 138 1.27 5.77 -3.16
C PHE A 138 2.09 5.90 -1.89
N ASP A 139 1.41 6.12 -0.78
CA ASP A 139 1.99 6.22 0.53
C ASP A 139 1.99 4.84 1.21
N LEU A 140 3.18 4.41 1.60
CA LEU A 140 3.49 3.11 2.21
C LEU A 140 3.48 3.17 3.75
N ALA A 141 3.25 4.34 4.35
CA ALA A 141 3.18 4.50 5.81
C ALA A 141 2.22 3.52 6.52
N PRO A 142 1.06 3.11 5.95
CA PRO A 142 0.22 2.10 6.59
C PRO A 142 0.93 0.78 6.87
N LEU A 143 1.94 0.40 6.07
CA LEU A 143 2.72 -0.82 6.30
C LEU A 143 3.57 -0.72 7.56
N VAL A 144 4.08 0.47 7.87
CA VAL A 144 4.92 0.72 9.03
C VAL A 144 4.07 0.76 10.29
N VAL A 145 3.00 1.54 10.27
CA VAL A 145 2.12 1.74 11.43
C VAL A 145 1.42 0.45 11.84
N ARG A 146 1.02 -0.38 10.87
CA ARG A 146 0.29 -1.63 11.11
C ARG A 146 1.19 -2.87 11.14
N ALA A 147 2.51 -2.71 11.13
CA ALA A 147 3.44 -3.83 11.09
C ALA A 147 3.21 -4.84 12.24
N GLY A 148 2.94 -4.34 13.44
CA GLY A 148 2.61 -5.18 14.61
C GLY A 148 1.30 -5.96 14.45
N GLU A 149 0.27 -5.32 13.91
CA GLU A 149 -1.03 -5.96 13.62
C GLU A 149 -0.85 -7.10 12.62
N PHE A 150 -0.14 -6.86 11.52
CA PHE A 150 0.15 -7.88 10.53
C PHE A 150 0.97 -9.04 11.12
N ALA A 151 1.93 -8.74 11.99
CA ALA A 151 2.73 -9.75 12.66
C ALA A 151 1.88 -10.66 13.55
N GLY A 152 0.94 -10.09 14.32
CA GLY A 152 -0.03 -10.85 15.11
C GLY A 152 -0.87 -11.78 14.24
N TRP A 153 -1.45 -11.25 13.16
CA TRP A 153 -2.24 -12.04 12.22
C TRP A 153 -1.44 -13.16 11.57
N ALA A 154 -0.20 -12.90 11.17
CA ALA A 154 0.66 -13.91 10.58
C ALA A 154 1.04 -15.01 11.59
N ALA A 155 1.25 -14.66 12.86
CA ALA A 155 1.51 -15.62 13.92
C ALA A 155 0.30 -16.55 14.14
N GLU A 156 -0.91 -16.00 14.18
CA GLU A 156 -2.15 -16.78 14.30
C GLU A 156 -2.34 -17.74 13.12
N VAL A 157 -2.09 -17.28 11.88
CA VAL A 157 -2.16 -18.14 10.69
C VAL A 157 -1.17 -19.31 10.79
N ARG A 158 0.09 -19.05 11.14
CA ARG A 158 1.10 -20.11 11.28
C ARG A 158 0.75 -21.10 12.40
N ALA A 159 0.23 -20.61 13.52
CA ALA A 159 -0.19 -21.46 14.64
C ALA A 159 -1.31 -22.42 14.20
N HIS A 160 -2.29 -21.91 13.43
CA HIS A 160 -3.36 -22.72 12.87
C HIS A 160 -2.83 -23.79 11.89
N GLU A 161 -1.96 -23.42 10.96
CA GLU A 161 -1.32 -24.36 10.01
C GLU A 161 -0.55 -25.47 10.73
N GLN A 162 0.21 -25.12 11.77
CA GLN A 162 0.95 -26.09 12.58
C GLN A 162 0.03 -27.03 13.37
N ALA A 163 -1.12 -26.54 13.87
CA ALA A 163 -2.10 -27.38 14.55
C ALA A 163 -2.72 -28.41 13.59
N VAL A 164 -3.13 -27.96 12.40
CA VAL A 164 -3.67 -28.84 11.35
C VAL A 164 -2.64 -29.89 10.93
N ARG A 165 -1.38 -29.49 10.76
CA ARG A 165 -0.29 -30.42 10.42
C ARG A 165 -0.08 -31.49 11.49
N ARG A 166 -0.02 -31.10 12.77
CA ARG A 166 0.14 -32.04 13.90
C ARG A 166 -1.02 -33.02 14.03
N GLN A 167 -2.23 -32.62 13.66
CA GLN A 167 -3.39 -33.52 13.63
C GLN A 167 -3.29 -34.54 12.49
N ARG A 168 -2.78 -34.15 11.32
CA ARG A 168 -2.57 -35.06 10.18
C ARG A 168 -1.45 -36.07 10.41
N GLU A 169 -0.42 -35.70 11.16
CA GLU A 169 0.71 -36.58 11.50
C GLU A 169 0.37 -37.61 12.60
N ARG A 170 -0.83 -37.51 13.22
CA ARG A 170 -1.31 -38.41 14.29
C ARG A 170 -2.34 -39.45 13.82
N VAL A 171 -2.71 -39.44 12.54
CA VAL A 171 -3.62 -40.40 11.88
C VAL A 171 -2.78 -41.30 11.00
#